data_AF-A0A9D9TB35-F1
#
_entry.id   AF-A0A9D9TB35-F1
#
_cell.length_a   1.000
_cell.length_b   1.000
_cell.length_c   1.000
_cell.angle_alpha   90.00
_cell.angle_beta   90.00
_cell.angle_gamma   90.00
#
_symmetry.space_group_name_H-M   'P 1'
#
loop_
_entity.id
_entity.type
_entity.pdbx_description
1 polymer ?
#
loop_
_entity_poly.entity_id
_entity_poly.type
_entity_poly.pdbx_seq_one_letter_code
_entity_poly.pdbx_strand_id
1 'polypeptide(L)'
;MEKEIIMIQKLLLKSYYSIYAILMTVLIVGRFLLPKPAEFSESTDTILNTIAISLVLICIPFGLKYFSDRTKNLKSTITNKQARIVDYILYSKHLMFILGFPGVFAGVSYYLLQDDTSLFCFLISFVSLIFSKPTEAKITKYFID
;
A
#
# COMPACT_ATOMS: atom_id res chain seq x y z
N MET A 1 -9.34 11.49 24.15
CA MET A 1 -9.23 11.62 22.69
C MET A 1 -7.79 11.50 22.23
N GLU A 2 -6.86 12.29 22.79
CA GLU A 2 -5.42 12.22 22.49
C GLU A 2 -4.82 10.81 22.70
N LYS A 3 -5.08 10.18 23.85
CA LYS A 3 -4.66 8.78 24.12
C LYS A 3 -5.20 7.78 23.09
N GLU A 4 -6.42 7.98 22.58
CA GLU A 4 -7.03 7.11 21.57
C GLU A 4 -6.36 7.31 20.20
N ILE A 5 -6.08 8.55 19.82
CA ILE A 5 -5.38 8.91 18.57
C ILE A 5 -3.99 8.29 18.54
N ILE A 6 -3.22 8.39 19.64
CA ILE A 6 -1.90 7.77 19.76
C ILE A 6 -1.99 6.24 19.63
N MET A 7 -3.00 5.62 20.23
CA MET A 7 -3.21 4.16 20.14
C MET A 7 -3.52 3.73 18.69
N ILE A 8 -4.44 4.43 18.01
CA ILE A 8 -4.78 4.19 16.60
C ILE A 8 -3.54 4.34 15.73
N GLN A 9 -2.77 5.41 15.92
CA GLN A 9 -1.57 5.68 15.16
C GLN A 9 -0.53 4.57 15.34
N LYS A 10 -0.25 4.12 16.56
CA LYS A 10 0.69 3.02 16.82
C LYS A 10 0.28 1.74 16.09
N LEU A 11 -1.01 1.41 16.11
CA LEU A 11 -1.54 0.20 15.47
C LEU A 11 -1.43 0.28 13.93
N LEU A 12 -1.73 1.44 13.36
CA LEU A 12 -1.58 1.69 11.93
C LEU A 12 -0.11 1.75 11.51
N LEU A 13 0.76 2.36 12.31
CA LEU A 13 2.21 2.39 12.06
C LEU A 13 2.81 0.98 12.04
N LYS A 14 2.38 0.10 12.95
CA LYS A 14 2.81 -1.31 12.93
C LYS A 14 2.45 -1.98 11.60
N SER A 15 1.24 -1.75 11.09
CA SER A 15 0.78 -2.31 9.82
C SER A 15 1.55 -1.72 8.63
N TYR A 16 1.72 -0.40 8.64
CA TYR A 16 2.51 0.34 7.65
C TYR A 16 3.95 -0.18 7.56
N TYR A 17 4.67 -0.24 8.68
CA TYR A 17 6.05 -0.71 8.69
C TYR A 17 6.18 -2.18 8.34
N SER A 18 5.19 -3.02 8.66
CA SER A 18 5.17 -4.42 8.22
C SER A 18 5.12 -4.53 6.69
N ILE A 19 4.30 -3.73 6.02
CA ILE A 19 4.21 -3.73 4.55
C ILE A 19 5.50 -3.19 3.93
N TYR A 20 6.08 -2.13 4.50
CA TYR A 20 7.39 -1.62 4.08
C TYR A 20 8.49 -2.66 4.21
N ALA A 21 8.54 -3.35 5.35
CA ALA A 21 9.52 -4.40 5.57
C ALA A 21 9.39 -5.51 4.52
N ILE A 22 8.16 -5.92 4.17
CA ILE A 22 7.91 -6.88 3.09
C ILE A 22 8.45 -6.35 1.75
N LEU A 23 8.12 -5.12 1.36
CA LEU A 23 8.59 -4.54 0.10
C LEU A 23 10.12 -4.45 0.03
N MET A 24 10.76 -3.99 1.11
CA MET A 24 12.23 -3.93 1.19
C MET A 24 12.84 -5.32 1.13
N THR A 25 12.23 -6.30 1.80
CA THR A 25 12.68 -7.70 1.77
C THR A 25 12.57 -8.26 0.35
N VAL A 26 11.45 -8.04 -0.34
CA VAL A 26 11.26 -8.48 -1.74
C VAL A 26 12.35 -7.90 -2.64
N LEU A 27 12.65 -6.60 -2.50
CA LEU A 27 13.68 -5.94 -3.31
C LEU A 27 15.09 -6.46 -3.01
N ILE A 28 15.45 -6.58 -1.73
CA ILE A 28 16.79 -7.03 -1.31
C ILE A 28 16.99 -8.52 -1.65
N VAL A 29 16.02 -9.35 -1.31
CA VAL A 29 16.08 -10.80 -1.57
C VAL A 29 16.09 -11.06 -3.06
N GLY A 30 15.20 -10.42 -3.81
CA GLY A 30 15.15 -10.53 -5.26
C GLY A 30 16.47 -10.13 -5.91
N ARG A 31 17.05 -8.99 -5.53
CA ARG A 31 18.25 -8.50 -6.22
C ARG A 31 19.54 -9.22 -5.80
N PHE A 32 19.69 -9.61 -4.54
CA PHE A 32 20.99 -10.02 -3.99
C PHE A 32 21.07 -11.46 -3.49
N LEU A 33 19.96 -12.08 -3.11
CA LEU A 33 19.98 -13.40 -2.44
C LEU A 33 19.55 -14.55 -3.35
N LEU A 34 18.77 -14.25 -4.39
CA LEU A 34 18.28 -15.25 -5.32
C LEU A 34 19.16 -15.34 -6.58
N PRO A 35 19.33 -16.55 -7.13
CA PRO A 35 20.06 -16.73 -8.39
C PRO A 35 19.33 -16.02 -9.53
N LYS A 36 20.07 -15.67 -10.59
CA LYS A 36 19.44 -15.09 -11.77
C LYS A 36 18.43 -16.09 -12.37
N PRO A 37 17.17 -15.69 -12.59
CA PRO A 37 16.19 -16.53 -13.26
C PRO A 37 16.60 -16.78 -14.71
N ALA A 38 16.05 -17.84 -15.31
CA ALA A 38 16.20 -18.10 -16.73
C ALA A 38 15.57 -16.97 -17.55
N GLU A 39 16.11 -16.71 -18.74
CA GLU A 39 15.54 -15.74 -19.66
C GLU A 39 14.12 -16.16 -20.05
N PHE A 40 13.18 -15.23 -19.88
CA PHE A 40 11.81 -15.39 -20.34
C PHE A 40 11.71 -15.00 -21.82
N SER A 41 10.64 -15.44 -22.48
CA SER A 41 10.35 -14.96 -23.83
C SER A 41 9.85 -13.52 -23.79
N GLU A 42 10.14 -12.76 -24.85
CA GLU A 42 9.71 -11.35 -25.01
C GLU A 42 8.20 -11.14 -24.79
N SER A 43 7.38 -12.13 -25.14
CA SER A 43 5.94 -12.14 -24.89
C SER A 43 5.60 -12.16 -23.38
N THR A 44 6.33 -12.94 -22.58
CA THR A 44 6.13 -13.05 -21.13
C THR A 44 6.55 -11.77 -20.43
N ASP A 45 7.67 -11.17 -20.84
CA ASP A 45 8.15 -9.89 -20.33
C ASP A 45 7.11 -8.79 -20.54
N THR A 46 6.58 -8.72 -21.77
CA THR A 46 5.54 -7.76 -22.16
C THR A 46 4.27 -7.95 -21.31
N ILE A 47 3.84 -9.19 -21.09
CA ILE A 47 2.66 -9.50 -20.27
C ILE A 47 2.87 -9.07 -18.82
N LEU A 48 4.00 -9.44 -18.21
CA LEU A 48 4.32 -9.13 -16.81
C LEU A 48 4.41 -7.62 -16.58
N ASN A 49 5.07 -6.90 -17.49
CA ASN A 49 5.16 -5.44 -17.43
C ASN A 49 3.79 -4.78 -17.61
N THR A 50 2.97 -5.27 -18.53
CA THR A 50 1.60 -4.76 -18.72
C THR A 50 0.76 -4.96 -17.46
N ILE A 51 0.86 -6.11 -16.81
CA ILE A 51 0.16 -6.38 -15.55
C ILE A 51 0.67 -5.46 -14.44
N ALA A 52 1.99 -5.30 -14.28
CA ALA A 52 2.57 -4.44 -13.26
C ALA A 52 2.09 -2.99 -13.41
N ILE A 53 2.13 -2.44 -14.63
CA ILE A 53 1.64 -1.09 -14.93
C ILE A 53 0.13 -1.00 -14.64
N SER A 54 -0.66 -1.97 -15.10
CA SER A 54 -2.11 -1.97 -14.90
C SER A 54 -2.49 -2.01 -13.42
N LEU A 55 -1.78 -2.81 -12.63
CA LEU A 55 -2.00 -2.87 -11.17
C LEU A 55 -1.71 -1.53 -10.50
N VAL A 56 -0.60 -0.88 -10.84
CA VAL A 56 -0.27 0.45 -10.31
C VAL A 56 -1.36 1.47 -10.68
N LEU A 57 -1.76 1.52 -11.95
CA LEU A 57 -2.76 2.47 -12.46
C LEU A 57 -4.17 2.24 -11.91
N ILE A 58 -4.53 1.00 -11.58
CA ILE A 58 -5.86 0.68 -11.04
C ILE A 58 -5.85 0.78 -9.52
N CYS A 59 -4.95 0.06 -8.86
CA CYS A 59 -4.98 -0.09 -7.41
C CYS A 59 -4.70 1.22 -6.67
N ILE A 60 -3.80 2.08 -7.17
CA ILE A 60 -3.47 3.33 -6.45
C ILE A 60 -4.66 4.30 -6.45
N PRO A 61 -5.22 4.71 -7.62
CA PRO A 61 -6.39 5.58 -7.64
C PRO A 61 -7.60 4.94 -6.96
N PHE A 62 -7.83 3.64 -7.17
CA PHE A 62 -8.93 2.91 -6.54
C PHE A 62 -8.80 2.90 -5.02
N GLY A 63 -7.62 2.58 -4.48
CA GLY A 63 -7.37 2.54 -3.05
C GLY A 63 -7.62 3.89 -2.39
N LEU A 64 -7.07 4.96 -2.98
CA LEU A 64 -7.25 6.33 -2.50
C LEU A 64 -8.72 6.76 -2.53
N LYS A 65 -9.43 6.50 -3.63
CA LYS A 65 -10.86 6.80 -3.78
C LYS A 65 -11.70 6.00 -2.80
N TYR A 66 -11.47 4.69 -2.71
CA TYR A 66 -12.15 3.79 -1.79
C TYR A 66 -12.02 4.26 -0.34
N PHE A 67 -10.80 4.61 0.09
CA PHE A 67 -10.56 5.12 1.43
C PHE A 67 -11.28 6.46 1.67
N SER A 68 -11.18 7.39 0.72
CA SER A 68 -11.87 8.68 0.81
C SER A 68 -13.38 8.52 0.94
N ASP A 69 -14.00 7.70 0.10
CA ASP A 69 -15.45 7.50 0.09
C ASP A 69 -15.93 6.81 1.37
N ARG A 70 -15.22 5.75 1.81
CA ARG A 70 -15.60 5.01 3.02
C ARG A 70 -15.44 5.85 4.29
N THR A 71 -14.34 6.59 4.41
CA THR A 71 -14.12 7.47 5.57
C THR A 71 -15.09 8.64 5.60
N LYS A 72 -15.50 9.20 4.45
CA LYS A 72 -16.55 10.22 4.38
C LYS A 72 -17.91 9.68 4.86
N ASN A 73 -18.30 8.49 4.44
CA ASN A 73 -19.57 7.87 4.85
C ASN A 73 -19.61 7.52 6.35
N LEU A 74 -18.49 7.08 6.91
CA LEU A 74 -18.33 6.85 8.34
C LEU A 74 -18.62 8.10 9.19
N LYS A 75 -18.23 9.29 8.70
CA LYS A 75 -18.51 10.57 9.37
C LYS A 75 -20.01 10.87 9.45
N SER A 76 -20.77 10.52 8.41
CA SER A 76 -22.20 10.83 8.30
C SER A 76 -23.13 9.77 8.93
N THR A 77 -22.71 8.51 8.97
CA THR A 77 -23.65 7.39 9.19
C THR A 77 -23.49 6.72 10.55
N ILE A 78 -22.32 6.78 11.18
CA ILE A 78 -22.04 6.08 12.43
C ILE A 78 -21.98 7.07 13.60
N THR A 79 -23.03 7.05 14.43
CA THR A 79 -23.13 7.88 15.64
C THR A 79 -22.25 7.37 16.78
N ASN A 80 -21.97 6.05 16.82
CA ASN A 80 -21.14 5.46 17.85
C ASN A 80 -19.64 5.66 17.55
N LYS A 81 -18.98 6.44 18.40
CA LYS A 81 -17.56 6.79 18.29
C LYS A 81 -16.62 5.56 18.26
N GLN A 82 -16.89 4.52 19.06
CA GLN A 82 -16.02 3.33 19.08
C GLN A 82 -16.10 2.53 17.78
N ALA A 83 -17.30 2.34 17.24
CA ALA A 83 -17.49 1.68 15.96
C ALA A 83 -16.76 2.42 14.83
N ARG A 84 -16.87 3.75 14.80
CA ARG A 84 -16.18 4.59 13.81
C ARG A 84 -14.65 4.48 13.86
N ILE A 85 -14.07 4.30 15.05
CA ILE A 85 -12.63 4.08 15.22
C ILE A 85 -12.20 2.74 14.61
N VAL A 86 -12.95 1.67 14.92
CA VAL A 86 -12.64 0.32 14.42
C VAL A 86 -12.67 0.27 12.89
N ASP A 87 -13.72 0.84 12.29
CA ASP A 87 -13.88 0.87 10.84
C ASP A 87 -12.83 1.77 10.16
N TYR A 88 -12.48 2.91 10.77
CA TYR A 88 -11.39 3.75 10.27
C TYR A 88 -10.06 2.99 10.23
N ILE A 89 -9.74 2.24 11.29
CA ILE A 89 -8.55 1.38 11.33
C ILE A 89 -8.63 0.34 10.21
N LEU A 90 -9.78 -0.30 10.04
CA LEU A 90 -9.99 -1.31 9.02
C LEU A 90 -9.74 -0.75 7.62
N TYR A 91 -10.38 0.36 7.26
CA TYR A 91 -10.21 0.96 5.93
C TYR A 91 -8.80 1.51 5.69
N SER A 92 -8.14 2.04 6.73
CA SER A 92 -6.75 2.46 6.64
C SER A 92 -5.82 1.29 6.33
N LYS A 93 -6.05 0.12 6.95
CA LYS A 93 -5.31 -1.11 6.64
C LYS A 93 -5.58 -1.61 5.22
N HIS A 94 -6.83 -1.57 4.77
CA HIS A 94 -7.18 -1.93 3.40
C HIS A 94 -6.48 -1.03 2.38
N LEU A 95 -6.46 0.29 2.62
CA LEU A 95 -5.71 1.24 1.78
C LEU A 95 -4.24 0.83 1.68
N MET A 96 -3.57 0.63 2.81
CA MET A 96 -2.15 0.25 2.82
C MET A 96 -1.92 -1.06 2.06
N PHE A 97 -2.80 -2.05 2.21
CA PHE A 97 -2.70 -3.32 1.50
C PHE A 97 -2.88 -3.15 -0.01
N ILE A 98 -3.89 -2.39 -0.44
CA ILE A 98 -4.16 -2.09 -1.85
C ILE A 98 -2.98 -1.33 -2.49
N LEU A 99 -2.34 -0.41 -1.76
CA LEU A 99 -1.18 0.33 -2.27
C LEU A 99 0.10 -0.52 -2.30
N GLY A 100 0.25 -1.44 -1.35
CA GLY A 100 1.42 -2.32 -1.26
C GLY A 100 1.38 -3.50 -2.23
N PHE A 101 0.20 -4.02 -2.58
CA PHE A 101 0.04 -5.20 -3.44
C PHE A 101 0.71 -5.04 -4.82
N PRO A 102 0.50 -3.95 -5.59
CA PRO A 102 1.20 -3.75 -6.85
C PRO A 102 2.73 -3.63 -6.65
N GLY A 103 3.17 -3.10 -5.51
CA GLY A 103 4.58 -3.04 -5.16
C GLY A 103 5.19 -4.42 -4.97
N VAL A 104 4.50 -5.33 -4.27
CA VAL A 104 4.99 -6.72 -4.12
C VAL A 104 5.06 -7.40 -5.49
N PHE A 105 4.01 -7.28 -6.31
CA PHE A 105 4.00 -7.85 -7.65
C PHE A 105 5.14 -7.30 -8.51
N ALA A 106 5.27 -5.97 -8.58
CA ALA A 106 6.32 -5.32 -9.35
C ALA A 106 7.73 -5.64 -8.83
N GLY A 107 7.91 -5.83 -7.52
CA GLY A 107 9.19 -6.27 -6.95
C GLY A 107 9.55 -7.70 -7.35
N VAL A 108 8.56 -8.59 -7.41
CA VAL A 108 8.75 -9.96 -7.93
C VAL A 108 9.04 -9.93 -9.43
N SER A 109 8.29 -9.16 -10.21
CA SER A 109 8.55 -8.99 -11.65
C SER A 109 9.94 -8.42 -11.90
N TYR A 110 10.39 -7.45 -11.09
CA TYR A 110 11.73 -6.89 -11.18
C TYR A 110 12.82 -7.93 -10.95
N TYR A 111 12.62 -8.83 -9.97
CA TYR A 111 13.53 -9.95 -9.80
C TYR A 111 13.55 -10.87 -11.02
N LEU A 112 12.37 -11.19 -11.57
CA LEU A 112 12.22 -12.11 -12.70
C LEU A 112 12.80 -11.56 -14.01
N LEU A 113 12.56 -10.28 -14.30
CA LEU A 113 12.89 -9.65 -15.58
C LEU A 113 14.17 -8.81 -15.54
N GLN A 114 14.56 -8.34 -14.35
CA GLN A 114 15.69 -7.42 -14.15
C GLN A 114 15.57 -6.11 -14.97
N ASP A 115 14.34 -5.64 -15.18
CA ASP A 115 14.02 -4.52 -16.06
C ASP A 115 13.62 -3.24 -15.30
N ASP A 116 13.81 -2.09 -15.92
CA ASP A 116 13.52 -0.79 -15.29
C ASP A 116 12.02 -0.57 -15.10
N THR A 117 11.15 -1.13 -15.94
CA THR A 117 9.70 -0.92 -15.86
C THR A 117 9.13 -1.48 -14.56
N SER A 118 9.50 -2.71 -14.22
CA SER A 118 9.10 -3.33 -12.96
C SER A 118 9.64 -2.55 -11.76
N LEU A 119 10.89 -2.07 -11.83
CA LEU A 119 11.48 -1.25 -10.77
C LEU A 119 10.73 0.07 -10.58
N PHE A 120 10.37 0.76 -11.67
CA PHE A 120 9.57 1.98 -11.60
C PHE A 120 8.19 1.72 -10.99
N CYS A 121 7.51 0.65 -11.40
CA CYS A 121 6.21 0.28 -10.81
C CYS A 121 6.32 0.00 -9.31
N PHE A 122 7.38 -0.70 -8.88
CA PHE A 122 7.68 -0.92 -7.47
C PHE A 122 7.85 0.40 -6.71
N LEU A 123 8.65 1.32 -7.25
CA LEU A 123 8.92 2.62 -6.62
C LEU A 123 7.67 3.49 -6.54
N ILE A 124 6.79 3.47 -7.54
CA ILE A 124 5.52 4.20 -7.50
C ILE A 124 4.64 3.68 -6.35
N SER A 125 4.51 2.36 -6.19
CA SER A 125 3.79 1.78 -5.05
C SER A 125 4.44 2.12 -3.72
N PHE A 126 5.77 2.07 -3.66
CA PHE A 126 6.53 2.43 -2.47
C PHE A 126 6.30 3.88 -2.05
N VAL A 127 6.32 4.83 -2.99
CA VAL A 127 6.03 6.24 -2.76
C VAL A 127 4.57 6.46 -2.38
N SER A 128 3.64 5.77 -3.05
CA SER A 128 2.21 5.86 -2.72
C SER A 128 1.92 5.42 -1.29
N LEU A 129 2.62 4.39 -0.81
CA LEU A 129 2.56 4.00 0.58
C LEU A 129 3.09 5.10 1.52
N ILE A 130 4.13 5.88 1.17
CA ILE A 130 4.62 6.99 2.01
C ILE A 130 3.49 7.98 2.27
N PHE A 131 2.71 8.29 1.25
CA PHE A 131 1.54 9.16 1.37
C PHE A 131 0.42 8.56 2.23
N SER A 132 0.36 7.24 2.37
CA SER A 132 -0.56 6.55 3.29
C SER A 132 -0.10 6.51 4.75
N LYS A 133 1.11 7.01 5.06
CA LYS A 133 1.65 7.00 6.44
C LYS A 133 0.65 7.65 7.42
N PRO A 134 0.30 6.93 8.52
CA PRO A 134 -0.63 7.44 9.52
C PRO A 134 0.09 8.49 10.38
N THR A 135 -0.37 9.73 10.28
CA THR A 135 0.11 10.85 11.11
C THR A 135 -1.01 11.30 12.03
N GLU A 136 -0.65 11.81 13.20
CA GLU A 136 -1.62 12.35 14.16
C GLU A 136 -2.51 13.39 13.48
N ALA A 137 -1.94 14.33 12.72
CA ALA A 137 -2.70 15.34 11.97
C ALA A 137 -3.81 14.74 11.07
N LYS A 138 -3.53 13.64 10.35
CA LYS A 138 -4.54 12.99 9.48
C LYS A 138 -5.66 12.34 10.30
N ILE A 139 -5.30 11.71 11.42
CA ILE A 139 -6.26 11.05 12.31
C ILE A 139 -7.10 12.09 13.05
N THR A 140 -6.48 13.16 13.56
CA THR A 140 -7.14 14.26 14.25
C THR A 140 -8.15 14.96 13.35
N LYS A 141 -7.78 15.30 12.10
CA LYS A 141 -8.71 15.84 11.08
C LYS A 141 -9.93 14.92 10.84
N TYR A 142 -9.75 13.62 11.07
CA TYR A 142 -10.83 12.67 10.91
C TYR A 142 -11.78 12.63 12.12
N PHE A 143 -11.33 12.91 13.34
CA PHE A 143 -12.13 12.75 14.56
C PHE A 143 -12.53 14.05 15.26
N ILE A 144 -11.85 15.17 15.01
CA ILE A 144 -12.09 16.46 15.67
C ILE A 144 -12.93 17.41 14.79
N ASP A 145 -12.98 17.17 13.47
CA ASP A 145 -13.89 17.83 12.53
C ASP A 145 -15.14 16.97 12.21
#